data_AF-U2ATC0-F1
#
_entry.id   AF-U2ATC0-F1
#
_cell.length_a   1.000
_cell.length_b   1.000
_cell.length_c   1.000
_cell.angle_alpha   90.00
_cell.angle_beta   90.00
_cell.angle_gamma   90.00
#
_symmetry.space_group_name_H-M   'P 1'
#
loop_
_entity.id
_entity.type
_entity.pdbx_description
1 polymer ?
#
loop_
_entity_poly.entity_id
_entity_poly.type
_entity_poly.pdbx_seq_one_letter_code
_entity_poly.pdbx_strand_id
1 'polypeptide(L)'
;MNLESRKFIAVCDGKQADPIEIKRPKWEDMIKNYPNSSMSTVKLYAEIGGKTLSSLTTENAINDAGYGNSCCIRISRALNLSGITLSSDNSSYRDTVGGVIKGEDKKNYWIRVRELSKYLDDILGKPEFQKSIKRIPIIQEKDPIQKNKKLEKEIEEKKKSLTDDDWNRLHKMKGIILFSISGWGDAGGHITLWDGKNLIYVGNIPDYNNPDHPHYYFHMTKYYDGKGGKKDKIVQTDLIKLWELK
;
A
#
# COMPACT_ATOMS: atom_id res chain seq x y z
N MET A 1 10.63 -20.87 10.51
CA MET A 1 11.83 -20.23 11.09
C MET A 1 11.34 -19.05 11.90
N ASN A 2 11.54 -19.07 13.23
CA ASN A 2 11.12 -17.97 14.10
C ASN A 2 11.86 -16.70 13.68
N LEU A 3 11.12 -15.62 13.41
CA LEU A 3 11.68 -14.28 13.31
C LEU A 3 12.33 -13.98 14.67
N GLU A 4 13.67 -13.92 14.74
CA GLU A 4 14.33 -13.32 15.89
C GLU A 4 14.06 -11.82 15.86
N SER A 5 12.98 -11.42 16.53
CA SER A 5 12.69 -10.03 16.78
C SER A 5 13.61 -9.50 17.87
N ARG A 6 14.11 -8.28 17.68
CA ARG A 6 14.90 -7.60 18.71
C ARG A 6 13.97 -7.37 19.91
N LYS A 7 14.34 -7.92 21.06
CA LYS A 7 13.61 -7.80 22.31
C LYS A 7 14.39 -6.94 23.28
N PHE A 8 13.74 -5.90 23.80
CA PHE A 8 14.25 -5.15 24.94
C PHE A 8 13.64 -5.67 26.22
N ILE A 9 14.48 -5.83 27.24
CA ILE A 9 14.06 -6.33 28.54
C ILE A 9 14.53 -5.31 29.57
N ALA A 10 13.59 -4.65 30.25
CA ALA A 10 13.93 -3.79 31.38
C ALA A 10 14.14 -4.67 32.62
N VAL A 11 15.26 -4.46 33.34
CA VAL A 11 15.56 -5.13 34.60
C VAL A 11 15.77 -4.06 35.67
N CYS A 12 15.07 -4.19 36.81
CA CYS A 12 15.24 -3.33 37.97
C CYS A 12 15.15 -4.19 39.25
N ASP A 13 16.14 -4.09 40.14
CA ASP A 13 16.24 -4.86 41.39
C ASP A 13 15.95 -6.36 41.24
N GLY A 14 16.53 -6.98 40.19
CA GLY A 14 16.36 -8.42 39.92
C GLY A 14 14.99 -8.81 39.37
N LYS A 15 14.06 -7.86 39.17
CA LYS A 15 12.79 -8.08 38.49
C LYS A 15 12.92 -7.74 37.02
N GLN A 16 12.43 -8.65 36.18
CA GLN A 16 12.46 -8.53 34.74
C GLN A 16 11.06 -8.16 34.22
N ALA A 17 10.97 -7.13 33.38
CA ALA A 17 9.74 -6.81 32.65
C ALA A 17 9.52 -7.79 31.50
N ASP A 18 8.28 -7.87 31.01
CA ASP A 18 8.00 -8.61 29.79
C ASP A 18 8.82 -8.06 28.62
N PRO A 19 9.44 -8.93 27.79
CA PRO A 19 10.24 -8.48 26.66
C PRO A 19 9.41 -7.64 25.69
N ILE A 20 9.87 -6.42 25.42
CA ILE A 20 9.29 -5.53 24.41
C ILE A 20 9.83 -5.94 23.05
N GLU A 21 8.95 -6.45 22.20
CA GLU A 21 9.27 -6.80 20.81
C GLU A 21 9.22 -5.57 19.90
N ILE A 22 10.35 -5.24 19.26
CA ILE A 22 10.36 -4.20 18.22
C ILE A 22 9.79 -4.79 16.94
N LYS A 23 8.51 -4.52 16.68
CA LYS A 23 7.81 -5.02 15.49
C LYS A 23 8.02 -4.17 14.24
N ARG A 24 8.52 -2.94 14.39
CA ARG A 24 8.52 -1.94 13.32
C ARG A 24 9.88 -1.28 13.16
N PRO A 25 10.28 -0.97 11.92
CA PRO A 25 11.48 -0.19 11.67
C PRO A 25 11.29 1.26 12.10
N LYS A 26 12.40 1.98 12.27
CA LYS A 26 12.36 3.44 12.48
C LYS A 26 11.87 4.15 11.22
N TRP A 27 11.18 5.28 11.40
CA TRP A 27 10.76 6.14 10.29
C TRP A 27 11.96 6.57 9.43
N GLU A 28 13.05 7.00 10.08
CA GLU A 28 14.26 7.49 9.40
C GLU A 28 14.91 6.43 8.50
N ASP A 29 14.98 5.18 8.97
CA ASP A 29 15.51 4.08 8.18
C ASP A 29 14.57 3.76 7.01
N MET A 30 13.26 3.72 7.26
CA MET A 30 12.27 3.43 6.23
C MET A 30 12.26 4.48 5.13
N ILE A 31 12.18 5.77 5.47
CA ILE A 31 12.12 6.84 4.47
C ILE A 31 13.40 6.95 3.67
N LYS A 32 14.57 6.73 4.30
CA LYS A 32 15.87 6.70 3.63
C LYS A 32 15.96 5.57 2.60
N ASN A 33 15.42 4.40 2.94
CA ASN A 33 15.51 3.21 2.11
C ASN A 33 14.34 3.03 1.14
N TYR A 34 13.29 3.86 1.23
CA TYR A 34 12.10 3.76 0.40
C TYR A 34 12.29 4.45 -0.95
N PRO A 35 12.21 3.70 -2.08
CA PRO A 35 12.29 4.29 -3.39
C PRO A 35 11.02 5.09 -3.69
N ASN A 36 11.12 6.42 -3.64
CA ASN A 36 10.02 7.34 -3.95
C ASN A 36 9.80 7.50 -5.47
N SER A 37 8.90 8.41 -5.86
CA SER A 37 8.56 8.67 -7.26
C SER A 37 9.71 9.20 -8.14
N SER A 38 10.82 9.68 -7.57
CA SER A 38 11.99 10.12 -8.35
C SER A 38 12.83 8.95 -8.88
N MET A 39 12.63 7.73 -8.36
CA MET A 39 13.26 6.52 -8.88
C MET A 39 12.30 5.79 -9.82
N SER A 40 12.69 5.66 -11.09
CA SER A 40 11.95 4.86 -12.07
C SER A 40 11.91 3.38 -11.70
N THR A 41 10.89 2.66 -12.18
CA THR A 41 10.77 1.21 -11.91
C THR A 41 11.91 0.43 -12.56
N VAL A 42 12.31 0.81 -13.79
CA VAL A 42 13.48 0.23 -14.46
C VAL A 42 14.74 0.34 -13.60
N LYS A 43 15.03 1.54 -13.06
CA LYS A 43 16.21 1.74 -12.22
C LYS A 43 16.11 0.94 -10.91
N LEU A 44 14.95 0.94 -10.28
CA LEU A 44 14.71 0.16 -9.07
C LEU A 44 14.99 -1.33 -9.29
N TYR A 45 14.51 -1.89 -10.40
CA TYR A 45 14.67 -3.31 -10.72
C TYR A 45 16.11 -3.67 -11.06
N ALA A 46 16.82 -2.79 -11.79
CA ALA A 46 18.25 -2.94 -12.03
C ALA A 46 19.07 -2.93 -10.74
N GLU A 47 18.73 -2.07 -9.78
CA GLU A 47 19.44 -2.02 -8.48
C GLU A 47 19.14 -3.23 -7.57
N ILE A 48 17.95 -3.81 -7.63
CA ILE A 48 17.62 -5.02 -6.85
C ILE A 48 18.23 -6.27 -7.50
N GLY A 49 18.19 -6.35 -8.83
CA GLY A 49 18.72 -7.47 -9.60
C GLY A 49 18.04 -8.81 -9.28
N GLY A 50 18.81 -9.89 -9.37
CA GLY A 50 18.32 -11.25 -9.23
C GLY A 50 17.67 -11.79 -10.50
N LYS A 51 17.41 -13.11 -10.51
CA LYS A 51 16.98 -13.85 -11.71
C LYS A 51 15.77 -13.25 -12.42
N THR A 52 14.83 -12.69 -11.67
CA THR A 52 13.57 -12.16 -12.21
C THR A 52 13.68 -10.72 -12.69
N LEU A 53 14.29 -9.83 -11.90
CA LEU A 53 14.26 -8.39 -12.21
C LEU A 53 15.36 -7.98 -13.19
N SER A 54 16.48 -8.71 -13.25
CA SER A 54 17.61 -8.37 -14.13
C SER A 54 17.28 -8.40 -15.62
N SER A 55 16.24 -9.12 -16.05
CA SER A 55 15.79 -9.15 -17.45
C SER A 55 14.80 -8.03 -17.80
N LEU A 56 14.28 -7.30 -16.81
CA LEU A 56 13.23 -6.29 -16.98
C LEU A 56 13.85 -4.90 -17.19
N THR A 57 14.50 -4.71 -18.35
CA THR A 57 15.35 -3.55 -18.62
C THR A 57 14.61 -2.35 -19.23
N THR A 58 13.31 -2.48 -19.54
CA THR A 58 12.47 -1.43 -20.11
C THR A 58 11.08 -1.42 -19.46
N GLU A 59 10.38 -0.28 -19.51
CA GLU A 59 9.01 -0.18 -19.01
C GLU A 59 8.06 -1.16 -19.71
N ASN A 60 8.23 -1.38 -21.03
CA ASN A 60 7.43 -2.36 -21.76
C ASN A 60 7.67 -3.78 -21.25
N ALA A 61 8.94 -4.19 -21.11
CA ALA A 61 9.28 -5.51 -20.56
C ALA A 61 8.71 -5.71 -19.14
N ILE A 62 8.75 -4.67 -18.31
CA ILE A 62 8.16 -4.67 -16.97
C ILE A 62 6.65 -4.90 -17.04
N ASN A 63 5.94 -4.13 -17.86
CA ASN A 63 4.49 -4.20 -17.97
C ASN A 63 4.03 -5.53 -18.57
N ASP A 64 4.68 -5.99 -19.64
CA ASP A 64 4.37 -7.25 -20.33
C ASP A 64 4.58 -8.46 -19.43
N ALA A 65 5.59 -8.40 -18.53
CA ALA A 65 5.84 -9.43 -17.53
C ALA A 65 4.89 -9.37 -16.31
N GLY A 66 4.00 -8.37 -16.25
CA GLY A 66 3.08 -8.18 -15.11
C GLY A 66 3.73 -7.53 -13.88
N TYR A 67 4.88 -6.87 -14.04
CA TYR A 67 5.62 -6.21 -12.95
C TYR A 67 5.44 -4.67 -12.94
N GLY A 68 4.50 -4.11 -13.70
CA GLY A 68 4.23 -2.67 -13.74
C GLY A 68 3.92 -2.06 -12.36
N ASN A 69 3.29 -2.85 -11.48
CA ASN A 69 2.97 -2.39 -10.13
C ASN A 69 4.13 -2.62 -9.14
N SER A 70 5.04 -1.66 -9.05
CA SER A 70 6.22 -1.74 -8.20
C SER A 70 6.00 -1.39 -6.72
N CYS A 71 4.76 -1.09 -6.27
CA CYS A 71 4.53 -0.60 -4.90
C CYS A 71 4.98 -1.60 -3.81
N CYS A 72 4.69 -2.90 -4.00
CA CYS A 72 5.07 -3.93 -3.05
C CYS A 72 6.59 -4.17 -3.02
N ILE A 73 7.25 -4.05 -4.17
CA ILE A 73 8.72 -4.16 -4.27
C ILE A 73 9.38 -2.98 -3.55
N ARG A 74 8.84 -1.77 -3.68
CA ARG A 74 9.33 -0.56 -2.97
C ARG A 74 9.21 -0.70 -1.45
N ILE A 75 8.05 -1.15 -0.95
CA ILE A 75 7.86 -1.44 0.47
C ILE A 75 8.79 -2.57 0.92
N SER A 76 8.90 -3.63 0.12
CA SER A 76 9.75 -4.77 0.44
C SER A 76 11.21 -4.35 0.60
N ARG A 77 11.72 -3.54 -0.33
CA ARG A 77 13.08 -2.97 -0.28
C ARG A 77 13.28 -2.15 0.99
N ALA A 78 12.36 -1.24 1.29
CA ALA A 78 12.48 -0.38 2.47
C ALA A 78 12.52 -1.21 3.76
N LEU A 79 11.62 -2.18 3.92
CA LEU A 79 11.60 -3.07 5.09
C LEU A 79 12.90 -3.88 5.22
N ASN A 80 13.32 -4.52 4.13
CA ASN A 80 14.53 -5.34 4.05
C ASN A 80 15.81 -4.58 4.43
N LEU A 81 15.90 -3.31 4.06
CA LEU A 81 17.05 -2.44 4.35
C LEU A 81 16.90 -1.69 5.69
N SER A 82 15.72 -1.72 6.31
CA SER A 82 15.43 -1.07 7.59
C SER A 82 15.35 -2.08 8.76
N GLY A 83 15.93 -3.27 8.58
CA GLY A 83 16.08 -4.27 9.63
C GLY A 83 14.93 -5.27 9.76
N ILE A 84 13.96 -5.28 8.84
CA ILE A 84 12.89 -6.29 8.79
C ILE A 84 13.15 -7.26 7.63
N THR A 85 13.57 -8.47 7.97
CA THR A 85 13.77 -9.53 6.96
C THR A 85 12.45 -10.16 6.58
N LEU A 86 12.04 -10.03 5.31
CA LEU A 86 10.78 -10.59 4.84
C LEU A 86 10.88 -12.09 4.58
N SER A 87 9.85 -12.84 4.97
CA SER A 87 9.72 -14.26 4.65
C SER A 87 9.58 -14.49 3.15
N SER A 88 10.15 -15.58 2.64
CA SER A 88 9.84 -16.11 1.31
C SER A 88 8.56 -16.93 1.31
N ASP A 89 8.13 -17.42 2.47
CA ASP A 89 6.90 -18.18 2.64
C ASP A 89 5.72 -17.22 2.77
N ASN A 90 4.87 -17.22 1.76
CA ASN A 90 3.60 -16.51 1.71
C ASN A 90 2.40 -17.47 1.64
N SER A 91 2.57 -18.74 2.00
CA SER A 91 1.54 -19.79 1.85
C SER A 91 0.24 -19.47 2.60
N SER A 92 0.32 -18.80 3.75
CA SER A 92 -0.84 -18.37 4.54
C SER A 92 -1.61 -17.20 3.93
N TYR A 93 -1.07 -16.51 2.92
CA TYR A 93 -1.62 -15.24 2.41
C TYR A 93 -2.01 -15.29 0.93
N ARG A 94 -1.36 -16.16 0.16
CA ARG A 94 -1.49 -16.27 -1.30
C ARG A 94 -2.74 -17.02 -1.73
N ASP A 95 -3.34 -16.54 -2.81
CA ASP A 95 -4.40 -17.28 -3.51
C ASP A 95 -3.81 -18.25 -4.54
N THR A 96 -2.64 -17.95 -5.08
CA THR A 96 -1.93 -18.76 -6.09
C THR A 96 -0.44 -18.82 -5.80
N VAL A 97 0.25 -19.89 -6.24
CA VAL A 97 1.71 -20.03 -6.07
C VAL A 97 2.46 -18.86 -6.73
N GLY A 98 3.62 -18.51 -6.18
CA GLY A 98 4.38 -17.30 -6.52
C GLY A 98 4.09 -16.16 -5.55
N GLY A 99 4.31 -14.91 -5.96
CA GLY A 99 3.99 -13.72 -5.15
C GLY A 99 5.17 -13.15 -4.34
N VAL A 100 6.27 -13.88 -4.24
CA VAL A 100 7.54 -13.44 -3.67
C VAL A 100 8.68 -13.81 -4.60
N ILE A 101 9.59 -12.88 -4.87
CA ILE A 101 10.80 -13.08 -5.68
C ILE A 101 12.06 -12.81 -4.84
N LYS A 102 13.21 -13.24 -5.35
CA LYS A 102 14.50 -13.05 -4.69
C LYS A 102 15.37 -12.05 -5.46
N GLY A 103 15.88 -11.05 -4.75
CA GLY A 103 16.85 -10.09 -5.30
C GLY A 103 18.27 -10.67 -5.33
N GLU A 104 19.19 -9.94 -5.98
CA GLU A 104 20.62 -10.30 -6.02
C GLU A 104 21.22 -10.32 -4.60
N ASP A 105 20.73 -9.43 -3.73
CA ASP A 105 21.08 -9.33 -2.32
C ASP A 105 20.58 -10.49 -1.45
N LYS A 106 19.97 -11.51 -2.07
CA LYS A 106 19.38 -12.70 -1.45
C LYS A 106 18.20 -12.41 -0.53
N LYS A 107 17.63 -11.19 -0.56
CA LYS A 107 16.42 -10.84 0.20
C LYS A 107 15.16 -11.13 -0.60
N ASN A 108 14.03 -11.23 0.12
CA ASN A 108 12.74 -11.56 -0.44
C ASN A 108 11.93 -10.29 -0.73
N TYR A 109 11.30 -10.24 -1.89
CA TYR A 109 10.50 -9.10 -2.34
C TYR A 109 9.10 -9.59 -2.70
N TRP A 110 8.12 -9.07 -1.98
CA TRP A 110 6.71 -9.37 -2.23
C TRP A 110 6.24 -8.51 -3.40
N ILE A 111 5.44 -9.11 -4.29
CA ILE A 111 5.02 -8.45 -5.54
C ILE A 111 3.51 -8.27 -5.65
N ARG A 112 2.72 -8.81 -4.70
CA ARG A 112 1.26 -8.76 -4.72
C ARG A 112 0.71 -8.00 -3.50
N VAL A 113 -0.05 -6.94 -3.77
CA VAL A 113 -0.60 -6.06 -2.72
C VAL A 113 -1.51 -6.81 -1.75
N ARG A 114 -2.39 -7.68 -2.26
CA ARG A 114 -3.34 -8.43 -1.43
C ARG A 114 -2.65 -9.34 -0.43
N GLU A 115 -1.55 -9.96 -0.83
CA GLU A 115 -0.78 -10.88 0.01
C GLU A 115 0.07 -10.09 1.01
N LEU A 116 0.80 -9.07 0.53
CA LEU A 116 1.63 -8.23 1.38
C LEU A 116 0.79 -7.50 2.43
N SER A 117 -0.40 -7.03 2.08
CA SER A 117 -1.35 -6.43 3.02
C SER A 117 -1.60 -7.31 4.24
N LYS A 118 -1.92 -8.59 4.03
CA LYS A 118 -2.22 -9.52 5.12
C LYS A 118 -0.95 -9.84 5.93
N TYR A 119 0.19 -9.97 5.25
CA TYR A 119 1.47 -10.21 5.91
C TYR A 119 1.90 -9.04 6.81
N LEU A 120 1.65 -7.80 6.40
CA LEU A 120 1.95 -6.61 7.21
C LEU A 120 1.11 -6.55 8.49
N ASP A 121 -0.14 -7.01 8.48
CA ASP A 121 -0.97 -7.12 9.70
C ASP A 121 -0.28 -8.00 10.77
N ASP A 122 0.35 -9.09 10.34
CA ASP A 122 1.01 -10.03 11.25
C ASP A 122 2.35 -9.50 11.78
N ILE A 123 3.20 -8.96 10.90
CA ILE A 123 4.55 -8.57 11.28
C ILE A 123 4.64 -7.19 11.95
N LEU A 124 3.73 -6.26 11.62
CA LEU A 124 3.71 -4.91 12.20
C LEU A 124 2.72 -4.79 13.37
N GLY A 125 1.87 -5.80 13.58
CA GLY A 125 0.79 -5.78 14.56
C GLY A 125 -0.37 -4.87 14.15
N LYS A 126 -1.22 -4.50 15.12
CA LYS A 126 -2.40 -3.67 14.87
C LYS A 126 -2.01 -2.26 14.36
N PRO A 127 -2.64 -1.75 13.28
CA PRO A 127 -2.43 -0.36 12.85
C PRO A 127 -3.03 0.64 13.84
N GLU A 128 -2.38 1.77 14.03
CA GLU A 128 -2.87 2.85 14.91
C GLU A 128 -4.05 3.61 14.28
N PHE A 129 -4.10 3.65 12.96
CA PHE A 129 -5.22 4.20 12.22
C PHE A 129 -5.80 3.15 11.29
N GLN A 130 -7.11 2.91 11.39
CA GLN A 130 -7.86 2.08 10.46
C GLN A 130 -9.26 2.66 10.28
N LYS A 131 -9.66 2.89 9.03
CA LYS A 131 -10.96 3.48 8.72
C LYS A 131 -11.55 2.89 7.44
N SER A 132 -12.78 2.39 7.53
CA SER A 132 -13.58 2.03 6.36
C SER A 132 -14.10 3.30 5.69
N ILE A 133 -14.02 3.34 4.38
CA ILE A 133 -14.47 4.48 3.56
C ILE A 133 -15.82 4.14 2.94
N LYS A 134 -16.73 5.12 2.89
CA LYS A 134 -18.06 4.94 2.29
C LYS A 134 -17.90 4.39 0.87
N ARG A 135 -18.60 3.29 0.57
CA ARG A 135 -18.64 2.72 -0.78
C ARG A 135 -19.76 3.37 -1.58
N ILE A 136 -19.45 3.74 -2.82
CA ILE A 136 -20.42 4.23 -3.79
C ILE A 136 -20.98 3.02 -4.55
N PRO A 137 -22.31 2.84 -4.58
CA PRO A 137 -22.94 1.78 -5.36
C PRO A 137 -22.89 2.10 -6.87
N ILE A 138 -23.07 1.07 -7.69
CA ILE A 138 -23.33 1.28 -9.13
C ILE A 138 -24.65 2.02 -9.28
N ILE A 139 -24.62 3.17 -9.97
CA ILE A 139 -25.80 4.02 -10.14
C ILE A 139 -26.55 3.56 -11.40
N GLN A 140 -27.67 2.87 -11.19
CA GLN A 140 -28.57 2.41 -12.26
C GLN A 140 -29.51 3.55 -12.71
N GLU A 141 -28.93 4.64 -13.19
CA GLU A 141 -29.66 5.77 -13.77
C GLU A 141 -29.36 5.84 -15.27
N LYS A 142 -30.43 5.95 -16.07
CA LYS A 142 -30.34 5.97 -17.54
C LYS A 142 -30.11 7.38 -18.06
N ASP A 143 -30.66 8.39 -17.39
CA ASP A 143 -30.45 9.78 -17.77
C ASP A 143 -29.03 10.24 -17.36
N PRO A 144 -28.14 10.61 -18.30
CA PRO A 144 -26.75 10.96 -17.97
C PRO A 144 -26.64 12.13 -16.99
N ILE A 145 -27.54 13.12 -17.07
CA ILE A 145 -27.52 14.31 -16.23
C ILE A 145 -27.89 13.93 -14.78
N GLN A 146 -28.98 13.18 -14.58
CA GLN A 146 -29.36 12.68 -13.27
C GLN A 146 -28.32 11.71 -12.70
N LYS A 147 -27.70 10.87 -13.55
CA LYS A 147 -26.64 9.94 -13.14
C LYS A 147 -25.44 10.71 -12.59
N ASN A 148 -24.97 11.72 -13.30
CA ASN A 148 -23.85 12.56 -12.87
C ASN A 148 -24.17 13.31 -11.58
N LYS A 149 -25.36 13.90 -11.47
CA LYS A 149 -25.81 14.59 -10.25
C LYS A 149 -25.83 13.65 -9.03
N LYS A 150 -26.31 12.42 -9.21
CA LYS A 150 -26.28 11.38 -8.14
C LYS A 150 -24.83 11.01 -7.80
N LEU A 151 -23.97 10.81 -8.80
CA LEU A 151 -22.56 10.44 -8.60
C LEU A 151 -21.79 11.53 -7.83
N GLU A 152 -21.96 12.80 -8.21
CA GLU A 152 -21.33 13.93 -7.53
C GLU A 152 -21.72 14.00 -6.06
N LYS A 153 -23.02 13.81 -5.75
CA LYS A 153 -23.50 13.74 -4.37
C LYS A 153 -22.86 12.59 -3.59
N GLU A 154 -22.79 11.40 -4.19
CA GLU A 154 -22.17 10.23 -3.56
C GLU A 154 -20.65 10.44 -3.29
N ILE A 155 -19.95 11.08 -4.23
CA ILE A 155 -18.52 11.44 -4.09
C ILE A 155 -18.33 12.44 -2.94
N GLU A 156 -19.16 13.47 -2.86
CA GLU A 156 -19.08 14.48 -1.80
C GLU A 156 -19.36 13.87 -0.41
N GLU A 157 -20.32 12.96 -0.31
CA GLU A 157 -20.55 12.21 0.93
C GLU A 157 -19.40 11.25 1.26
N LYS A 158 -18.76 10.64 0.25
CA LYS A 158 -17.59 9.77 0.44
C LYS A 158 -16.39 10.55 0.97
N LYS A 159 -16.14 11.77 0.49
CA LYS A 159 -15.05 12.65 0.99
C LYS A 159 -15.14 12.88 2.50
N LYS A 160 -16.35 12.89 3.05
CA LYS A 160 -16.64 13.07 4.48
C LYS A 160 -16.48 11.79 5.32
N SER A 161 -16.00 10.69 4.73
CA SER A 161 -15.71 9.44 5.48
C SER A 161 -14.60 9.62 6.52
N LEU A 162 -13.70 10.58 6.28
CA LEU A 162 -12.67 11.00 7.23
C LEU A 162 -13.12 12.29 7.90
N THR A 163 -13.22 12.25 9.22
CA THR A 163 -13.55 13.41 10.04
C THR A 163 -12.34 14.32 10.22
N ASP A 164 -12.55 15.53 10.71
CA ASP A 164 -11.45 16.44 11.06
C ASP A 164 -10.51 15.81 12.10
N ASP A 165 -11.05 15.04 13.06
CA ASP A 165 -10.25 14.30 14.03
C ASP A 165 -9.42 13.19 13.40
N ASP A 166 -9.95 12.50 12.39
CA ASP A 166 -9.19 11.51 11.63
C ASP A 166 -8.01 12.18 10.91
N TRP A 167 -8.23 13.33 10.27
CA TRP A 167 -7.18 14.12 9.62
C TRP A 167 -6.15 14.66 10.61
N ASN A 168 -6.60 15.20 11.74
CA ASN A 168 -5.73 15.69 12.81
C ASN A 168 -4.81 14.58 13.35
N ARG A 169 -5.31 13.35 13.43
CA ARG A 169 -4.49 12.18 13.80
C ARG A 169 -3.51 11.84 12.68
N LEU A 170 -3.98 11.70 11.44
CA LEU A 170 -3.15 11.35 10.28
C LEU A 170 -1.99 12.33 10.08
N HIS A 171 -2.22 13.64 10.23
CA HIS A 171 -1.18 14.66 10.06
C HIS A 171 -0.07 14.60 11.12
N LYS A 172 -0.33 13.97 12.27
CA LYS A 172 0.66 13.76 13.34
C LYS A 172 1.42 12.45 13.20
N MET A 173 1.00 11.59 12.29
CA MET A 173 1.57 10.26 12.11
C MET A 173 2.45 10.21 10.87
N LYS A 174 3.52 9.43 10.96
CA LYS A 174 4.34 9.03 9.81
C LYS A 174 4.45 7.53 9.82
N GLY A 175 4.45 6.90 8.65
CA GLY A 175 4.64 5.45 8.60
C GLY A 175 4.18 4.79 7.33
N ILE A 176 3.86 3.49 7.43
CA ILE A 176 3.38 2.69 6.30
C ILE A 176 1.87 2.86 6.22
N ILE A 177 1.39 3.34 5.08
CA ILE A 177 -0.04 3.50 4.79
C ILE A 177 -0.47 2.55 3.68
N LEU A 178 -1.66 1.98 3.85
CA LEU A 178 -2.26 1.02 2.94
C LEU A 178 -3.69 1.44 2.60
N PHE A 179 -4.01 1.40 1.32
CA PHE A 179 -5.34 1.62 0.77
C PHE A 179 -5.84 0.31 0.15
N SER A 180 -6.92 -0.26 0.68
CA SER A 180 -7.63 -1.35 -0.01
C SER A 180 -8.56 -0.75 -1.04
N ILE A 181 -8.45 -1.21 -2.28
CA ILE A 181 -9.14 -0.62 -3.43
C ILE A 181 -9.87 -1.72 -4.19
N SER A 182 -11.18 -1.58 -4.30
CA SER A 182 -11.98 -2.43 -5.18
C SER A 182 -12.03 -1.88 -6.59
N GLY A 183 -12.32 -2.76 -7.55
CA GLY A 183 -12.44 -2.42 -8.96
C GLY A 183 -11.14 -2.46 -9.75
N TRP A 184 -9.95 -2.39 -9.14
CA TRP A 184 -8.73 -2.67 -9.90
C TRP A 184 -8.67 -4.13 -10.37
N GLY A 185 -8.21 -4.32 -11.60
CA GLY A 185 -8.11 -5.66 -12.21
C GLY A 185 -6.79 -6.36 -11.87
N ASP A 186 -5.76 -5.57 -11.61
CA ASP A 186 -4.36 -5.96 -11.44
C ASP A 186 -3.87 -5.82 -10.00
N ALA A 187 -4.59 -5.10 -9.14
CA ALA A 187 -4.26 -4.90 -7.74
C ALA A 187 -5.49 -4.91 -6.83
N GLY A 188 -5.29 -5.23 -5.55
CA GLY A 188 -6.32 -5.07 -4.51
C GLY A 188 -6.19 -3.78 -3.70
N GLY A 189 -5.25 -2.90 -4.05
CA GLY A 189 -4.89 -1.77 -3.21
C GLY A 189 -3.57 -1.12 -3.60
N HIS A 190 -3.13 -0.18 -2.77
CA HIS A 190 -1.83 0.50 -2.86
C HIS A 190 -1.18 0.58 -1.49
N ILE A 191 0.14 0.43 -1.42
CA ILE A 191 0.92 0.53 -0.18
C ILE A 191 2.09 1.49 -0.41
N THR A 192 2.23 2.47 0.47
CA THR A 192 3.31 3.45 0.41
C THR A 192 3.68 3.98 1.80
N LEU A 193 4.56 4.97 1.86
CA LEU A 193 4.82 5.73 3.08
C LEU A 193 3.99 7.01 3.11
N TRP A 194 3.58 7.39 4.31
CA TRP A 194 2.92 8.64 4.65
C TRP A 194 3.82 9.45 5.57
N ASP A 195 4.09 10.70 5.25
CA ASP A 195 4.97 11.58 6.04
C ASP A 195 4.22 12.59 6.95
N GLY A 196 2.90 12.42 7.10
CA GLY A 196 2.04 13.40 7.76
C GLY A 196 1.38 14.39 6.80
N LYS A 197 1.73 14.39 5.51
CA LYS A 197 1.18 15.31 4.52
C LYS A 197 1.04 14.71 3.12
N ASN A 198 2.02 13.91 2.69
CA ASN A 198 2.14 13.37 1.35
C ASN A 198 2.30 11.85 1.37
N LEU A 199 1.75 11.23 0.34
CA LEU A 199 2.08 9.87 -0.05
C LEU A 199 3.40 9.88 -0.82
N ILE A 200 4.39 9.15 -0.33
CA ILE A 200 5.76 9.19 -0.86
C ILE A 200 5.87 8.58 -2.27
N TYR A 201 4.97 7.64 -2.60
CA TYR A 201 4.85 7.09 -3.94
C TYR A 201 3.39 6.82 -4.27
N VAL A 202 2.93 7.31 -5.41
CA VAL A 202 1.56 7.11 -5.92
C VAL A 202 1.53 6.57 -7.35
N GLY A 203 2.66 6.02 -7.82
CA GLY A 203 2.84 5.72 -9.24
C GLY A 203 2.94 6.99 -10.08
N ASN A 204 2.70 6.86 -11.39
CA ASN A 204 2.82 7.94 -12.36
C ASN A 204 1.53 8.78 -12.51
N ILE A 205 0.72 8.87 -11.45
CA ILE A 205 -0.56 9.59 -11.45
C ILE A 205 -0.59 10.57 -10.26
N PRO A 206 -0.15 11.83 -10.45
CA PRO A 206 -0.05 12.82 -9.36
C PRO A 206 -1.37 13.07 -8.62
N ASP A 207 -2.50 12.99 -9.32
CA ASP A 207 -3.84 13.19 -8.76
C ASP A 207 -4.19 12.24 -7.61
N TYR A 208 -3.50 11.11 -7.53
CA TYR A 208 -3.67 10.15 -6.44
C TYR A 208 -3.15 10.67 -5.09
N ASN A 209 -2.32 11.72 -5.09
CA ASN A 209 -1.88 12.44 -3.89
C ASN A 209 -2.43 13.89 -3.82
N ASN A 210 -3.52 14.20 -4.54
CA ASN A 210 -4.12 15.53 -4.53
C ASN A 210 -5.45 15.50 -3.75
N PRO A 211 -5.54 16.09 -2.53
CA PRO A 211 -6.74 16.07 -1.69
C PRO A 211 -8.03 16.56 -2.37
N ASP A 212 -7.90 17.49 -3.33
CA ASP A 212 -9.04 18.11 -4.02
C ASP A 212 -9.54 17.25 -5.20
N HIS A 213 -8.71 16.32 -5.68
CA HIS A 213 -9.04 15.49 -6.83
C HIS A 213 -9.87 14.25 -6.42
N PRO A 214 -10.94 13.86 -7.15
CA PRO A 214 -11.72 12.66 -6.85
C PRO A 214 -10.94 11.33 -6.91
N HIS A 215 -9.68 11.38 -7.33
CA HIS A 215 -8.81 10.20 -7.42
C HIS A 215 -7.82 10.09 -6.24
N TYR A 216 -7.88 11.04 -5.29
CA TYR A 216 -7.04 11.00 -4.11
C TYR A 216 -7.21 9.68 -3.36
N TYR A 217 -6.13 9.01 -3.01
CA TYR A 217 -6.23 7.67 -2.42
C TYR A 217 -7.13 7.57 -1.19
N PHE A 218 -7.27 8.64 -0.39
CA PHE A 218 -8.11 8.62 0.80
C PHE A 218 -9.63 8.59 0.49
N HIS A 219 -10.05 9.03 -0.70
CA HIS A 219 -11.46 9.02 -1.13
C HIS A 219 -11.67 8.61 -2.59
N MET A 220 -10.68 7.95 -3.20
CA MET A 220 -10.63 7.66 -4.63
C MET A 220 -11.93 7.06 -5.13
N THR A 221 -12.42 7.63 -6.22
CA THR A 221 -13.56 7.15 -6.99
C THR A 221 -13.29 7.36 -8.47
N LYS A 222 -13.28 6.27 -9.24
CA LYS A 222 -13.29 6.29 -10.71
C LYS A 222 -14.47 5.49 -11.22
N TYR A 223 -15.38 6.17 -11.92
CA TYR A 223 -16.52 5.53 -12.56
C TYR A 223 -16.18 5.21 -14.01
N TYR A 224 -16.52 4.00 -14.45
CA TYR A 224 -16.38 3.56 -15.83
C TYR A 224 -17.75 3.09 -16.32
N ASP A 225 -18.31 3.81 -17.28
CA ASP A 225 -19.52 3.37 -17.97
C ASP A 225 -19.24 2.10 -18.77
N GLY A 226 -20.14 1.13 -18.63
CA GLY A 226 -20.14 -0.07 -19.43
C GLY A 226 -20.37 0.27 -20.91
N LYS A 227 -19.46 -0.17 -21.78
CA LYS A 227 -19.63 -0.08 -23.25
C LYS A 227 -19.64 -1.49 -23.85
N GLY A 228 -20.42 -1.67 -24.93
CA GLY A 228 -20.47 -2.92 -25.70
C GLY A 228 -20.92 -4.14 -24.88
N GLY A 229 -21.97 -3.98 -24.06
CA GLY A 229 -22.53 -5.07 -23.23
C GLY A 229 -21.80 -5.34 -21.91
N LYS A 230 -20.72 -4.61 -21.61
CA LYS A 230 -20.05 -4.66 -20.30
C LYS A 230 -20.86 -3.90 -19.25
N LYS A 231 -20.83 -4.37 -18.00
CA LYS A 231 -21.44 -3.68 -16.85
C LYS A 231 -20.59 -2.48 -16.45
N ASP A 232 -21.26 -1.46 -15.88
CA ASP A 232 -20.60 -0.35 -15.20
C ASP A 232 -19.66 -0.87 -14.12
N LYS A 233 -18.58 -0.12 -13.91
CA LYS A 233 -17.50 -0.49 -12.99
C LYS A 233 -17.06 0.73 -12.21
N ILE A 234 -16.83 0.55 -10.91
CA ILE A 234 -16.25 1.58 -10.05
C ILE A 234 -14.94 1.06 -9.49
N VAL A 235 -13.90 1.88 -9.59
CA VAL A 235 -12.67 1.73 -8.80
C VAL A 235 -12.77 2.68 -7.61
N GLN A 236 -12.61 2.17 -6.40
CA GLN A 236 -12.73 3.02 -5.21
C GLN A 236 -11.97 2.52 -3.99
N THR A 237 -11.58 3.45 -3.13
CA THR A 237 -11.01 3.13 -1.82
C THR A 237 -12.09 2.62 -0.88
N ASP A 238 -11.80 1.49 -0.23
CA ASP A 238 -12.70 0.80 0.70
C ASP A 238 -12.22 0.89 2.16
N LEU A 239 -10.91 0.82 2.37
CA LEU A 239 -10.28 0.77 3.69
C LEU A 239 -8.94 1.48 3.65
N ILE A 240 -8.63 2.20 4.72
CA ILE A 240 -7.32 2.80 4.98
C ILE A 240 -6.77 2.17 6.25
N LYS A 241 -5.50 1.78 6.22
CA LYS A 241 -4.70 1.38 7.40
C LYS A 241 -3.42 2.19 7.44
N LEU A 242 -2.96 2.58 8.63
CA LEU A 242 -1.64 3.17 8.83
C LEU A 242 -0.99 2.58 10.08
N TRP A 243 0.22 2.07 9.89
CA TRP A 243 1.14 1.69 10.97
C TRP A 243 2.13 2.82 11.18
N GLU A 244 2.05 3.45 12.35
CA GLU A 244 2.97 4.50 12.73
C GLU A 244 4.38 3.94 12.90
N LEU A 245 5.36 4.66 12.38
CA LEU A 245 6.78 4.41 12.57
C LEU A 245 7.37 5.54 13.40
N LYS A 246 8.22 5.19 14.37
CA LYS A 246 8.86 6.15 15.28
C LYS A 246 10.23 6.57 14.77
#